data_AF-A0A7L1A8F4-F1
#
_entry.id   AF-A0A7L1A8F4-F1
#
_cell.length_a   1.000
_cell.length_b   1.000
_cell.length_c   1.000
_cell.angle_alpha   90.00
_cell.angle_beta   90.00
_cell.angle_gamma   90.00
#
_symmetry.space_group_name_H-M   'P 1'
#
loop_
_entity.id
_entity.type
_entity.pdbx_description
1 polymer ?
#
loop_
_entity_poly.entity_id
_entity_poly.type
_entity_poly.pdbx_seq_one_letter_code
_entity_poly.pdbx_strand_id
1 'polypeptide(L)'
;PDLGRRFAERKRCADPECSMLMCRGKAMRDFKGPDCRFVNFKKGEAVYVYYKLIGKSTELWAGSVGSDFGYFPKDLLEINHNYSNEELELPTDETDFVCF
;
A
#
# COMPACT_ATOMS: atom_id res chain seq x y z
N PRO A 1 -18.29 -14.74 9.06
CA PRO A 1 -16.85 -14.68 9.38
C PRO A 1 -16.22 -13.44 8.73
N ASP A 2 -16.12 -12.37 9.52
CA ASP A 2 -15.30 -11.15 9.35
C ASP A 2 -15.00 -10.56 7.96
N LEU A 3 -16.03 -10.31 7.15
CA LEU A 3 -15.92 -9.44 5.97
C LEU A 3 -15.54 -7.98 6.32
N GLY A 4 -15.54 -7.60 7.61
CA GLY A 4 -15.23 -6.25 8.09
C GLY A 4 -13.73 -5.94 8.23
N ARG A 5 -12.84 -6.94 8.13
CA ARG A 5 -11.39 -6.74 8.27
C ARG A 5 -10.68 -6.40 6.95
N ARG A 6 -11.21 -6.83 5.81
CA ARG A 6 -10.58 -6.65 4.49
C ARG A 6 -10.95 -5.31 3.88
N PHE A 7 -9.96 -4.58 3.38
CA PHE A 7 -10.20 -3.31 2.67
C PHE A 7 -10.58 -3.50 1.20
N ALA A 8 -10.17 -4.61 0.60
CA ALA A 8 -10.44 -4.97 -0.78
C ALA A 8 -10.42 -6.50 -0.94
N GLU A 9 -11.02 -7.02 -2.01
CA GLU A 9 -10.95 -8.44 -2.38
C GLU A 9 -9.75 -8.74 -3.30
N ARG A 10 -9.20 -7.70 -3.94
CA ARG A 10 -8.15 -7.82 -4.94
C ARG A 10 -7.07 -6.76 -4.77
N LYS A 11 -5.87 -7.10 -5.21
CA LYS A 11 -4.68 -6.25 -5.20
C LYS A 11 -3.92 -6.38 -6.50
N ARG A 12 -3.12 -5.36 -6.83
CA ARG A 12 -2.16 -5.37 -7.93
C ARG A 12 -0.74 -5.36 -7.40
N CYS A 13 0.08 -6.26 -7.90
CA CYS A 13 1.46 -6.44 -7.49
C CYS A 13 2.40 -6.47 -8.70
N ALA A 14 3.69 -6.22 -8.49
CA ALA A 14 4.71 -6.34 -9.54
C ALA A 14 5.08 -7.80 -9.84
N ASP A 15 4.86 -8.70 -8.89
CA ASP A 15 5.19 -10.12 -8.94
C ASP A 15 4.13 -10.95 -8.19
N PRO A 16 4.03 -12.28 -8.40
CA PRO A 16 3.05 -13.13 -7.74
C PRO A 16 3.11 -13.13 -6.20
N GLU A 17 4.26 -12.81 -5.62
CA GLU A 17 4.47 -12.78 -4.16
C GLU A 17 4.31 -11.38 -3.58
N CYS A 18 4.06 -10.36 -4.41
CA CYS A 18 4.00 -8.94 -4.01
C CYS A 18 5.25 -8.48 -3.23
N SER A 19 6.40 -9.07 -3.56
CA SER A 19 7.69 -8.86 -2.90
C SER A 19 8.52 -7.78 -3.58
N MET A 20 8.20 -7.45 -4.83
CA MET A 20 8.91 -6.47 -5.65
C MET A 20 8.25 -5.10 -5.55
N LEU A 21 9.08 -4.06 -5.60
CA LEU A 21 8.61 -2.69 -5.63
C LEU A 21 7.89 -2.38 -6.95
N MET A 22 6.73 -1.76 -6.85
CA MET A 22 6.03 -1.19 -8.00
C MET A 22 6.57 0.20 -8.31
N CYS A 23 6.61 1.07 -7.30
CA CYS A 23 7.06 2.45 -7.43
C CYS A 23 7.54 3.03 -6.10
N ARG A 24 8.23 4.17 -6.19
CA ARG A 24 8.60 5.02 -5.05
C ARG A 24 8.04 6.40 -5.28
N GLY A 25 7.58 7.01 -4.20
CA GLY A 25 7.20 8.41 -4.22
C GLY A 25 7.64 9.15 -2.97
N LYS A 26 7.33 10.45 -2.97
CA LYS A 26 7.60 11.37 -1.87
C LYS A 26 6.27 11.78 -1.23
N ALA A 27 6.19 11.70 0.09
CA ALA A 27 5.00 12.10 0.82
C ALA A 27 4.72 13.60 0.66
N MET A 28 3.52 13.97 0.23
CA MET A 28 3.12 15.34 -0.05
C MET A 28 2.65 16.10 1.19
N ARG A 29 2.21 15.36 2.21
CA ARG A 29 1.77 15.87 3.51
C ARG A 29 2.02 14.82 4.59
N ASP A 30 1.89 15.23 5.85
CA ASP A 30 1.91 14.31 6.98
C ASP A 30 0.70 13.39 6.93
N PHE A 31 0.91 12.13 7.30
CA PHE A 31 -0.12 11.12 7.44
C PHE A 31 0.04 10.37 8.75
N LYS A 32 -1.08 10.21 9.46
CA LYS A 32 -1.17 9.35 10.63
C LYS A 32 -2.29 8.35 10.39
N GLY A 33 -1.93 7.08 10.41
CA GLY A 33 -2.85 5.98 10.27
C GLY A 33 -3.93 5.96 11.36
N PRO A 34 -5.18 5.59 11.04
CA PRO A 34 -6.24 5.43 12.04
C PRO A 34 -6.04 4.21 12.95
N ASP A 35 -5.33 3.18 12.49
CA ASP A 35 -5.01 1.97 13.24
C ASP A 35 -3.67 1.36 12.80
N CYS A 36 -3.28 0.25 13.43
CA CYS A 36 -1.97 -0.40 13.23
C CYS A 36 -1.73 -0.98 11.84
N ARG A 37 -2.75 -1.06 10.97
CA ARG A 37 -2.58 -1.52 9.58
C ARG A 37 -2.00 -0.43 8.69
N PHE A 38 -1.98 0.82 9.13
CA PHE A 38 -1.54 1.96 8.35
C PHE A 38 -0.14 2.40 8.76
N VAL A 39 0.67 2.77 7.77
CA VAL A 39 1.98 3.38 8.02
C VAL A 39 1.81 4.85 8.38
N ASN A 40 2.72 5.37 9.19
CA ASN A 40 2.80 6.80 9.49
C ASN A 40 3.97 7.40 8.71
N PHE A 41 3.79 8.61 8.18
CA PHE A 41 4.88 9.34 7.56
C PHE A 41 4.68 10.84 7.61
N LYS A 42 5.79 11.56 7.43
CA LYS A 42 5.89 13.00 7.38
C LYS A 42 6.08 13.47 5.95
N LYS A 43 5.64 14.70 5.69
CA LYS A 43 5.86 15.35 4.41
C LYS A 43 7.34 15.29 4.04
N GLY A 44 7.61 14.79 2.84
CA GLY A 44 8.95 14.71 2.27
C GLY A 44 9.64 13.37 2.46
N GLU A 45 9.11 12.46 3.29
CA GLU A 45 9.64 11.11 3.41
C GLU A 45 9.44 10.30 2.13
N ALA A 46 10.36 9.36 1.88
CA ALA A 46 10.26 8.43 0.77
C ALA A 46 9.37 7.25 1.18
N VAL A 47 8.37 6.96 0.36
CA VAL A 47 7.48 5.82 0.54
C VAL A 47 7.67 4.85 -0.62
N TYR A 48 7.82 3.58 -0.29
CA TYR A 48 8.09 2.49 -1.24
C TYR A 48 6.85 1.61 -1.37
N VAL A 49 6.26 1.53 -2.57
CA VAL A 49 4.99 0.85 -2.82
C VAL A 49 5.24 -0.56 -3.32
N TYR A 50 4.61 -1.55 -2.68
CA TYR A 50 4.71 -2.97 -3.04
C TYR A 50 3.44 -3.48 -3.74
N TYR A 51 2.27 -3.06 -3.28
CA TYR A 51 1.02 -3.42 -3.94
C TYR A 51 -0.07 -2.37 -3.76
N LYS A 52 -1.04 -2.39 -4.67
CA LYS A 52 -2.16 -1.44 -4.75
C LYS A 52 -3.46 -2.19 -4.57
N LEU A 53 -4.28 -1.84 -3.59
CA LEU A 53 -5.61 -2.44 -3.47
C LEU A 53 -6.50 -1.93 -4.61
N ILE A 54 -7.39 -2.79 -5.10
CA ILE A 54 -8.36 -2.44 -6.15
C ILE A 54 -9.76 -2.92 -5.76
N GLY A 55 -10.77 -2.12 -6.09
CA GLY A 55 -12.15 -2.39 -5.68
C GLY A 55 -12.98 -1.11 -5.66
N LYS A 56 -14.26 -1.23 -5.30
CA LYS A 56 -15.28 -0.18 -5.51
C LYS A 56 -15.05 1.13 -4.75
N SER A 57 -14.23 1.16 -3.70
CA SER A 57 -14.00 2.38 -2.91
C SER A 57 -12.60 2.50 -2.29
N THR A 58 -11.66 1.63 -2.69
CA THR A 58 -10.37 1.49 -1.99
C THR A 58 -9.26 2.15 -2.80
N GLU A 59 -8.85 3.35 -2.39
CA GLU A 59 -7.68 4.06 -2.96
C GLU A 59 -6.41 3.87 -2.12
N LEU A 60 -6.35 2.76 -1.38
CA LEU A 60 -5.25 2.43 -0.49
C LEU A 60 -4.16 1.64 -1.20
N TRP A 61 -2.92 2.05 -0.99
CA TRP A 61 -1.73 1.32 -1.38
C TRP A 61 -1.02 0.80 -0.14
N ALA A 62 -0.26 -0.27 -0.29
CA ALA A 62 0.58 -0.84 0.76
C ALA A 62 2.05 -0.60 0.44
N GLY A 63 2.78 -0.13 1.45
CA GLY A 63 4.18 0.21 1.27
C GLY A 63 4.89 0.45 2.58
N SER A 64 6.18 0.77 2.47
CA SER A 64 7.04 1.01 3.63
C SER A 64 7.62 2.41 3.68
N VAL A 65 7.87 2.85 4.91
CA VAL A 65 8.64 4.04 5.28
C VAL A 65 9.63 3.63 6.35
N GLY A 66 10.92 3.60 6.01
CA GLY A 66 11.93 3.01 6.90
C GLY A 66 11.67 1.52 7.14
N SER A 67 11.51 1.14 8.41
CA SER A 67 11.17 -0.23 8.84
C SER A 67 9.67 -0.52 8.88
N ASP A 68 8.83 0.52 8.82
CA ASP A 68 7.40 0.38 9.04
C ASP A 68 6.71 0.07 7.72
N PHE A 69 5.80 -0.92 7.73
CA PHE A 69 5.00 -1.31 6.58
C PHE A 69 3.52 -1.16 6.89
N GLY A 70 2.75 -0.64 5.94
CA GLY A 70 1.31 -0.53 6.09
C GLY A 70 0.63 0.18 4.94
N TYR A 71 -0.67 0.40 5.12
CA TYR A 71 -1.52 1.07 4.15
C TYR A 71 -1.48 2.58 4.23
N PHE A 72 -1.75 3.24 3.10
CA PHE A 72 -1.95 4.68 3.03
C PHE A 72 -2.75 5.07 1.76
N PRO A 73 -3.49 6.19 1.77
CA PRO A 73 -4.15 6.72 0.58
C PRO A 73 -3.16 7.14 -0.51
N LYS A 74 -3.40 6.73 -1.75
CA LYS A 74 -2.48 6.98 -2.89
C LYS A 74 -2.25 8.47 -3.17
N ASP A 75 -3.23 9.34 -2.87
CA ASP A 75 -3.20 10.78 -3.15
C ASP A 75 -2.21 11.55 -2.25
N LEU A 76 -1.68 10.88 -1.23
CA LEU A 76 -0.66 11.43 -0.34
C LEU A 76 0.75 11.32 -0.92
N LEU A 77 0.90 10.65 -2.07
CA LEU A 77 2.20 10.32 -2.64
C LEU A 77 2.38 10.92 -4.04
N GLU A 78 3.46 11.69 -4.22
CA GLU A 78 3.94 12.09 -5.53
C GLU A 78 4.97 11.07 -6.02
N ILE A 79 4.61 10.31 -7.05
CA ILE A 79 5.46 9.27 -7.60
C ILE A 79 6.64 9.91 -8.32
N ASN A 80 7.85 9.55 -7.91
CA ASN A 80 9.09 10.05 -8.53
C ASN A 80 9.89 8.95 -9.24
N HIS A 81 9.54 7.68 -9.04
CA HIS A 81 10.19 6.56 -9.72
C HIS A 81 9.26 5.36 -9.85
N ASN A 82 9.16 4.78 -11.04
CA ASN A 82 8.45 3.53 -11.29
C ASN A 82 9.48 2.42 -11.53
N TYR A 83 9.41 1.34 -10.75
CA TYR A 83 10.31 0.19 -10.87
C TYR A 83 9.75 -0.88 -11.81
N SER A 84 8.43 -1.04 -11.82
CA SER A 84 7.73 -1.98 -12.70
C SER A 84 6.51 -1.33 -13.32
N ASN A 85 6.27 -1.65 -14.60
CA ASN A 85 5.02 -1.36 -15.29
C ASN A 85 4.09 -2.57 -15.33
N GLU A 86 4.54 -3.71 -14.81
CA GLU A 86 3.72 -4.91 -14.69
C GLU A 86 2.79 -4.78 -13.48
N GLU A 87 1.51 -5.02 -13.69
CA GLU A 87 0.51 -5.06 -12.63
C GLU A 87 -0.28 -6.38 -12.72
N LEU A 88 0.09 -7.35 -11.88
CA LEU A 88 -0.61 -8.63 -11.76
C LEU A 88 -1.77 -8.48 -10.78
N GLU A 89 -2.97 -8.81 -11.23
CA GLU A 89 -4.17 -8.75 -10.41
C GLU A 89 -4.38 -10.07 -9.63
N LEU A 90 -4.20 -10.00 -8.31
CA LEU A 90 -4.24 -11.14 -7.40
C LEU A 90 -5.39 -10.98 -6.39
N PRO A 91 -5.95 -12.08 -5.85
CA PRO A 91 -6.83 -12.01 -4.69
C PRO A 91 -6.04 -11.54 -3.46
N THR A 92 -6.70 -10.80 -2.58
CA THR A 92 -6.16 -10.48 -1.24
C THR A 92 -6.39 -11.65 -0.29
N ASP A 93 -5.47 -11.85 0.64
CA ASP A 93 -5.58 -12.81 1.73
C ASP A 93 -5.90 -12.13 3.07
N GLU A 94 -6.30 -12.89 4.09
CA GLU A 94 -6.55 -12.36 5.44
C GLU A 94 -5.29 -11.77 6.06
N THR A 95 -4.13 -12.36 5.76
CA THR A 95 -2.82 -11.92 6.22
C THR A 95 -2.43 -10.54 5.67
N ASP A 96 -3.04 -10.07 4.59
CA ASP A 96 -2.81 -8.72 4.07
C ASP A 96 -3.33 -7.64 5.04
N PHE A 97 -4.28 -7.95 5.91
CA PHE A 97 -4.99 -6.96 6.73
C PHE A 97 -4.78 -7.13 8.24
N VAL A 98 -3.78 -7.91 8.66
CA VAL A 98 -3.40 -8.05 10.07
C VAL A 98 -2.39 -6.97 10.47
N CYS A 99 -2.29 -6.69 11.77
CA CYS A 99 -1.23 -5.86 12.30
C CYS A 99 -0.01 -6.72 12.65
N PHE A 100 1.18 -6.15 12.45
CA PHE A 100 2.47 -6.78 12.74
C PHE A 100 3.14 -6.10 13.94
#